data_AF-E7RVD1-F1
#
_entry.id   AF-E7RVD1-F1
#
_cell.length_a   1.000
_cell.length_b   1.000
_cell.length_c   1.000
_cell.angle_alpha   90.00
_cell.angle_beta   90.00
_cell.angle_gamma   90.00
#
_symmetry.space_group_name_H-M   'P 1'
#
loop_
_entity.id
_entity.type
_entity.pdbx_description
1 polymer ?
#
loop_
_entity_poly.entity_id
_entity_poly.type
_entity_poly.pdbx_seq_one_letter_code
_entity_poly.pdbx_strand_id
1 'polypeptide(L)' 'MVGPAFRDIGRRHAGQPDAGRQLAASILGGSSRNWGPVPMPPQPHVNDRDLKIIVDWILQQH' A
#
# COMPACT_ATOMS: atom_id res chain seq x y z
N MET A 1 4.86 15.58 -5.57
CA MET A 1 5.09 14.28 -4.89
C MET A 1 4.32 13.21 -5.65
N VAL A 2 4.91 12.03 -5.86
CA VAL A 2 4.39 10.99 -6.79
C VAL A 2 3.41 10.02 -6.10
N GLY A 3 3.37 10.03 -4.76
CA GLY A 3 2.45 9.24 -3.94
C GLY A 3 2.33 9.84 -2.53
N PRO A 4 1.44 9.27 -1.69
CA PRO A 4 1.26 9.68 -0.30
C PRO A 4 2.48 9.29 0.55
N ALA A 5 2.62 9.87 1.74
CA ALA A 5 3.61 9.38 2.69
C ALA A 5 3.18 8.01 3.26
N PHE A 6 4.14 7.13 3.55
CA PHE A 6 3.83 5.81 4.14
C PHE A 6 3.06 5.92 5.46
N ARG A 7 3.35 6.95 6.26
CA ARG A 7 2.59 7.25 7.48
C ARG A 7 1.11 7.56 7.21
N ASP A 8 0.80 8.26 6.13
CA ASP A 8 -0.59 8.56 5.79
C ASP A 8 -1.32 7.31 5.27
N ILE A 9 -0.59 6.39 4.63
CA ILE A 9 -1.09 5.06 4.27
C ILE A 9 -1.41 4.26 5.54
N GLY A 10 -0.45 4.14 6.47
CA GLY A 10 -0.64 3.44 7.74
C GLY A 10 -1.84 3.98 8.54
N ARG A 11 -1.93 5.31 8.67
CA ARG A 11 -3.06 5.98 9.35
C ARG A 11 -4.41 5.72 8.70
N ARG A 12 -4.51 5.77 7.36
CA ARG A 12 -5.78 5.52 6.65
C ARG A 12 -6.28 4.08 6.85
N HIS A 13 -5.36 3.13 6.91
CA HIS A 13 -5.68 1.71 7.04
C HIS A 13 -5.72 1.20 8.49
N ALA A 14 -5.40 2.06 9.47
CA ALA A 14 -5.47 1.71 10.88
C ALA A 14 -6.88 1.24 11.27
N GLY A 15 -6.95 0.08 11.95
CA GLY A 15 -8.20 -0.51 12.41
C GLY A 15 -9.04 -1.21 11.34
N GLN A 16 -8.60 -1.25 10.08
CA GLN A 16 -9.28 -2.02 9.03
C GLN A 16 -8.80 -3.49 9.07
N PRO A 17 -9.71 -4.47 9.24
CA PRO A 17 -9.33 -5.87 9.40
C PRO A 17 -8.63 -6.45 8.15
N ASP A 18 -8.92 -5.92 6.95
CA ASP A 18 -8.36 -6.39 5.68
C ASP A 18 -7.28 -5.46 5.10
N ALA A 19 -6.77 -4.51 5.88
CA ALA A 19 -5.78 -3.51 5.45
C ALA A 19 -4.60 -4.12 4.69
N GLY A 20 -4.01 -5.18 5.24
CA GLY A 20 -2.84 -5.81 4.64
C GLY A 20 -3.15 -6.43 3.27
N ARG A 21 -4.29 -7.11 3.15
CA ARG A 21 -4.70 -7.74 1.88
C ARG A 21 -5.03 -6.70 0.81
N GLN A 22 -5.73 -5.63 1.19
CA GLN A 22 -6.09 -4.55 0.26
C GLN A 22 -4.86 -3.77 -0.22
N LEU A 23 -3.92 -3.50 0.68
CA LEU A 23 -2.67 -2.81 0.34
C LEU A 23 -1.78 -3.68 -0.55
N ALA A 24 -1.65 -4.98 -0.22
CA ALA A 24 -0.93 -5.95 -1.04
C ALA A 24 -1.49 -6.04 -2.46
N ALA A 25 -2.81 -6.16 -2.60
CA ALA A 25 -3.49 -6.18 -3.90
C ALA A 25 -3.27 -4.87 -4.68
N SER A 26 -3.24 -3.72 -3.99
CA SER A 26 -2.97 -2.43 -4.62
C SER A 26 -1.52 -2.30 -5.09
N ILE A 27 -0.54 -2.87 -4.37
CA ILE A 27 0.87 -2.86 -4.78
C ILE A 27 1.07 -3.74 -6.02
N LEU A 28 0.52 -4.96 -6.02
CA LEU A 28 0.66 -5.88 -7.14
C LEU A 28 -0.13 -5.42 -8.38
N GLY A 29 -1.37 -4.94 -8.18
CA GLY A 29 -2.29 -4.54 -9.26
C GLY A 29 -2.20 -3.07 -9.65
N GLY A 30 -1.40 -2.28 -8.95
CA GLY A 30 -1.41 -0.82 -9.06
C GLY A 30 -2.63 -0.20 -8.37
N SER A 31 -2.62 1.14 -8.26
CA SER A 31 -3.75 1.89 -7.70
C SER A 31 -3.94 3.18 -8.48
N SER A 32 -5.19 3.58 -8.72
CA SER A 32 -5.52 4.85 -9.36
C SER A 32 -6.55 5.59 -8.53
N ARG A 33 -6.44 6.93 -8.45
CA ARG A 33 -7.38 7.85 -7.77
C ARG A 33 -7.47 7.76 -6.25
N ASN A 34 -6.96 6.72 -5.60
CA ASN A 34 -7.04 6.59 -4.14
C ASN A 34 -6.21 7.63 -3.37
N TRP A 35 -5.10 8.09 -3.94
CA TRP A 35 -4.11 8.94 -3.25
C TRP A 35 -3.79 10.24 -4.00
N GLY A 36 -4.55 10.53 -5.05
CA GLY A 36 -4.32 11.67 -5.92
C GLY A 36 -4.47 11.29 -7.40
N PRO A 37 -4.17 12.24 -8.30
CA PRO A 37 -4.33 12.06 -9.74
C PRO A 37 -3.26 11.15 -10.35
N VAL A 38 -2.15 10.91 -9.66
CA VAL A 38 -1.06 10.06 -10.14
C VAL A 38 -1.36 8.59 -9.81
N PRO A 39 -1.51 7.72 -10.82
CA PRO A 39 -1.67 6.29 -10.57
C PRO A 39 -0.33 5.65 -10.18
N MET A 40 -0.38 4.69 -9.26
CA MET A 40 0.72 3.79 -8.95
C MET A 40 0.69 2.63 -9.94
N PRO A 41 1.75 2.40 -10.74
CA PRO A 41 1.85 1.25 -11.64
C PRO A 41 1.87 -0.09 -10.87
N PRO A 42 1.41 -1.19 -11.48
CA PRO A 42 1.56 -2.54 -10.94
C PRO A 42 3.02 -2.89 -10.66
N GLN A 43 3.30 -3.55 -9.53
CA GLN A 43 4.64 -4.05 -9.16
C GLN A 43 4.68 -5.59 -9.11
N PRO A 44 4.56 -6.30 -10.26
CA PRO A 44 4.46 -7.76 -10.29
C PRO A 44 5.76 -8.49 -9.93
N HIS A 45 6.88 -7.78 -9.80
CA HIS A 45 8.18 -8.33 -9.46
C HIS A 45 8.37 -8.55 -7.95
N VAL A 46 7.48 -7.98 -7.12
CA VAL A 46 7.52 -8.17 -5.67
C VAL A 46 6.89 -9.51 -5.33
N ASN A 47 7.67 -10.43 -4.75
CA ASN A 47 7.16 -11.72 -4.32
C ASN A 47 6.35 -11.58 -3.02
N ASP A 48 5.54 -12.60 -2.70
CA ASP A 48 4.63 -12.58 -1.54
C ASP A 48 5.31 -12.35 -0.20
N ARG A 49 6.54 -12.86 -0.03
CA ARG A 49 7.31 -12.72 1.21
C ARG A 49 7.71 -11.26 1.43
N ASP A 50 8.30 -10.64 0.42
CA ASP A 50 8.73 -9.24 0.48
C ASP A 50 7.53 -8.31 0.55
N LEU A 51 6.46 -8.63 -0.18
CA LEU A 51 5.20 -7.88 -0.16
C LEU A 51 4.62 -7.81 1.24
N LYS A 52 4.58 -8.95 1.95
CA LYS A 52 4.08 -9.00 3.33
C LYS A 52 4.91 -8.12 4.25
N ILE A 53 6.24 -8.18 4.16
CA ILE A 53 7.15 -7.36 4.97
C ILE A 53 6.91 -5.87 4.72
N ILE A 54 6.82 -5.46 3.46
CA ILE A 54 6.57 -4.07 3.07
C ILE A 54 5.22 -3.59 3.61
N VAL A 55 4.16 -4.37 3.40
CA VAL A 55 2.81 -4.03 3.85
C VAL A 55 2.74 -3.90 5.37
N ASP A 56 3.29 -4.87 6.10
CA ASP A 56 3.31 -4.83 7.57
C ASP A 56 4.08 -3.60 8.07
N TRP A 57 5.22 -3.28 7.46
CA TRP A 57 6.00 -2.09 7.79
C TRP A 57 5.22 -0.79 7.54
N ILE A 58 4.50 -0.67 6.42
CA ILE A 58 3.67 0.50 6.10
C ILE A 58 2.53 0.66 7.12
N LEU A 59 1.87 -0.44 7.50
CA LEU A 59 0.75 -0.42 8.45
C LEU A 59 1.18 -0.05 9.88
N GLN A 60 2.46 -0.22 10.21
CA GLN A 60 3.05 0.22 11.48
C GLN A 60 3.48 1.69 11.48
N GLN A 61 3.42 2.40 10.34
CA GLN A 61 3.76 3.82 10.29
C GLN A 61 2.64 4.66 10.92
N HIS A 62 2.94 5.38 12.00
CA HIS A 62 2.01 6.24 12.73
C HIS A 62 2.45 7.71 12.76
#